data_AF-I3DW84-F1
#
_entry.id   AF-I3DW84-F1
#
_cell.length_a   1.000
_cell.length_b   1.000
_cell.length_c   1.000
_cell.angle_alpha   90.00
_cell.angle_beta   90.00
_cell.angle_gamma   90.00
#
_symmetry.space_group_name_H-M   'P 1'
#
loop_
_entity.id
_entity.type
_entity.pdbx_description
1 polymer ?
#
loop_
_entity_poly.entity_id
_entity_poly.type
_entity_poly.pdbx_seq_one_letter_code
_entity_poly.pdbx_strand_id
1 'polypeptide(L)'
;MDKLEENPISGHHQGAQFFEQIKNMMTNLVSAEQPSSSVSTAVNLPVQLTEAVSIPHIKATFMAFADAMIPSTLGALDLRLDEYIVWTLEHYVSIQGDWSVKTVPLAAQTAQILDIAAFQLIVSGKVKVPPDFSTYPDGGPFAALSPVDRFEAISLLDNIQVDLEVLPYPFRNNAGLVKNVVSSLHQMVMFGYYSEWFSFGSTRLAYPENYRLERHRFIWERLNYPGPSFGYRALRGFLVDKFSE
;
A
#
# COMPACT_ATOMS: atom_id res chain seq x y z
N MET A 1 7.86 -20.62 -50.02
CA MET A 1 6.78 -20.63 -49.01
C MET A 1 7.37 -20.07 -47.73
N ASP A 2 6.63 -19.16 -47.12
CA ASP A 2 7.13 -18.02 -46.35
C ASP A 2 7.87 -18.31 -45.04
N LYS A 3 8.77 -17.37 -44.73
CA LYS A 3 9.37 -17.13 -43.41
C LYS A 3 8.33 -16.63 -42.42
N LEU A 4 8.43 -17.04 -41.16
CA LEU A 4 7.97 -16.21 -40.03
C LEU A 4 9.11 -16.13 -39.00
N GLU A 5 9.65 -14.92 -38.89
CA GLU A 5 10.60 -14.48 -37.88
C GLU A 5 9.84 -14.23 -36.56
N GLU A 6 10.37 -14.76 -35.45
CA GLU A 6 9.94 -14.40 -34.11
C GLU A 6 10.50 -13.02 -33.75
N ASN A 7 9.62 -12.06 -33.49
CA ASN A 7 9.97 -10.78 -32.87
C ASN A 7 9.86 -10.90 -31.34
N PRO A 8 10.93 -10.62 -30.56
CA PRO A 8 10.79 -10.42 -29.13
C PRO A 8 10.19 -9.03 -28.87
N ILE A 9 9.09 -9.00 -28.12
CA ILE A 9 8.39 -7.79 -27.69
C ILE A 9 9.31 -6.99 -26.75
N SER A 10 9.90 -5.93 -27.29
CA SER A 10 10.57 -4.86 -26.57
C SER A 10 9.50 -3.97 -25.90
N GLY A 11 9.21 -4.21 -24.62
CA GLY A 11 8.22 -3.44 -23.84
C GLY A 11 8.68 -2.98 -22.45
N HIS A 12 9.96 -3.16 -22.10
CA HIS A 12 10.47 -2.97 -20.73
C HIS A 12 11.18 -1.63 -20.48
N HIS A 13 11.07 -0.63 -21.37
CA HIS A 13 11.89 0.60 -21.27
C HIS A 13 11.15 1.91 -21.02
N GLN A 14 9.82 1.97 -21.05
CA GLN A 14 9.09 3.25 -20.97
C GLN A 14 8.65 3.64 -19.54
N GLY A 15 8.15 2.70 -18.72
CA GLY A 15 7.72 3.00 -17.34
C GLY A 15 8.86 3.48 -16.42
N ALA A 16 10.07 2.96 -16.59
CA ALA A 16 11.24 3.44 -15.86
C ALA A 16 11.61 4.88 -16.26
N GLN A 17 11.36 5.29 -17.51
CA GLN A 17 11.71 6.62 -18.01
C GLN A 17 10.81 7.72 -17.45
N PHE A 18 9.52 7.43 -17.17
CA PHE A 18 8.60 8.42 -16.59
C PHE A 18 8.88 8.70 -15.11
N PHE A 19 9.11 7.67 -14.30
CA PHE A 19 9.51 7.87 -12.90
C PHE A 19 10.91 8.50 -12.81
N GLU A 20 11.82 8.18 -13.72
CA GLU A 20 13.09 8.90 -13.84
C GLU A 20 12.88 10.36 -14.27
N GLN A 21 11.91 10.68 -15.13
CA GLN A 21 11.56 12.08 -15.45
C GLN A 21 10.98 12.83 -14.24
N ILE A 22 10.08 12.22 -13.45
CA ILE A 22 9.57 12.80 -12.21
C ILE A 22 10.72 12.99 -11.22
N LYS A 23 11.55 11.97 -11.02
CA LYS A 23 12.73 12.03 -10.14
C LYS A 23 13.69 13.14 -10.57
N ASN A 24 13.96 13.29 -11.87
CA ASN A 24 14.79 14.37 -12.41
C ASN A 24 14.14 15.74 -12.22
N MET A 25 12.82 15.87 -12.45
CA MET A 25 12.07 17.11 -12.21
C MET A 25 12.08 17.49 -10.73
N MET A 26 11.96 16.52 -9.83
CA MET A 26 11.97 16.71 -8.38
C MET A 26 13.37 17.05 -7.86
N THR A 27 14.41 16.41 -8.39
CA THR A 27 15.82 16.71 -8.06
C THR A 27 16.18 18.15 -8.45
N ASN A 28 15.62 18.63 -9.57
CA ASN A 28 15.80 20.01 -10.01
C ASN A 28 15.01 21.02 -9.15
N LEU A 29 13.80 20.66 -8.67
CA LEU A 29 13.01 21.52 -7.79
C LEU A 29 13.62 21.64 -6.38
N VAL A 30 14.17 20.56 -5.85
CA VAL A 30 14.86 20.54 -4.53
C VAL A 30 16.18 21.31 -4.58
N SER A 31 16.83 21.38 -5.74
CA SER A 31 18.07 22.16 -5.93
C SER A 31 17.83 23.68 -6.03
N ALA A 32 16.57 24.11 -6.16
CA ALA A 32 16.17 25.49 -6.40
C ALA A 32 15.47 26.12 -5.19
N GLU A 33 16.07 26.08 -3.99
CA GLU A 33 15.59 26.85 -2.84
C GLU A 33 16.42 28.13 -2.62
N GLN A 34 15.86 29.30 -3.01
CA GLN A 34 15.80 30.60 -2.30
C GLN A 34 15.29 31.74 -3.23
N PRO A 35 14.64 32.80 -2.69
CA PRO A 35 13.20 33.00 -2.94
C PRO A 35 12.84 34.16 -3.87
N SER A 36 11.68 34.06 -4.54
CA SER A 36 10.57 35.02 -4.42
C SER A 36 9.58 34.95 -5.58
N SER A 37 8.36 35.37 -5.25
CA SER A 37 7.27 35.84 -6.11
C SER A 37 6.26 34.80 -6.63
N SER A 38 5.02 35.12 -6.27
CA SER A 38 3.76 34.53 -6.64
C SER A 38 3.60 34.38 -8.16
N VAL A 39 3.48 33.15 -8.63
CA VAL A 39 2.78 32.87 -9.88
C VAL A 39 1.83 31.72 -9.61
N SER A 40 0.53 32.03 -9.65
CA SER A 40 -0.52 31.04 -9.77
C SER A 40 -0.40 30.42 -11.16
N THR A 41 0.49 29.45 -11.29
CA THR A 41 0.54 28.58 -12.46
C THR A 41 -0.28 27.36 -12.08
N ALA A 42 -1.44 27.19 -12.71
CA ALA A 42 -2.12 25.90 -12.70
C ALA A 42 -1.13 24.88 -13.25
N VAL A 43 -0.50 24.12 -12.36
CA VAL A 43 0.39 23.03 -12.71
C VAL A 43 -0.52 21.95 -13.26
N ASN A 44 -0.64 21.89 -14.59
CA ASN A 44 -1.29 20.78 -15.27
C ASN A 44 -0.55 19.50 -14.87
N LEU A 45 -1.21 18.66 -14.08
CA LEU A 45 -0.74 17.30 -13.79
C LEU A 45 -0.52 16.60 -15.13
N PRO A 46 0.70 16.10 -15.43
CA PRO A 46 0.92 15.35 -16.66
C PRO A 46 0.00 14.12 -16.64
N VAL A 47 -0.86 14.04 -17.65
CA VAL A 47 -1.91 13.03 -17.88
C VAL A 47 -1.36 11.60 -18.11
N GLN A 48 -0.09 11.33 -17.75
CA GLN A 48 0.64 10.10 -18.07
C GLN A 48 0.83 9.13 -16.89
N LEU A 49 0.16 9.35 -15.74
CA LEU A 49 0.13 8.41 -14.60
C LEU A 49 -0.59 7.07 -14.88
N THR A 50 -0.99 6.80 -16.12
CA THR A 50 -1.76 5.62 -16.56
C THR A 50 -0.92 4.44 -17.06
N GLU A 51 0.41 4.48 -16.98
CA GLU A 51 1.24 3.32 -17.29
C GLU A 51 1.14 2.24 -16.21
N ALA A 52 1.28 0.97 -16.62
CA ALA A 52 1.23 -0.17 -15.70
C ALA A 52 2.39 -0.08 -14.69
N VAL A 53 2.04 0.04 -13.41
CA VAL A 53 3.01 0.09 -12.31
C VAL A 53 3.82 -1.21 -12.28
N SER A 54 5.14 -1.08 -12.18
CA SER A 54 6.02 -2.25 -12.08
C SER A 54 5.89 -2.94 -10.73
N ILE A 55 6.12 -4.26 -10.68
CA ILE A 55 6.10 -5.03 -9.42
C ILE A 55 7.11 -4.46 -8.38
N PRO A 56 8.35 -4.09 -8.76
CA PRO A 56 9.28 -3.45 -7.83
C PRO A 56 8.73 -2.16 -7.23
N HIS A 57 8.05 -1.34 -8.03
CA HIS A 57 7.44 -0.11 -7.56
C HIS A 57 6.31 -0.37 -6.57
N ILE A 58 5.38 -1.29 -6.89
CA ILE A 58 4.29 -1.68 -5.98
C ILE A 58 4.89 -2.08 -4.62
N LYS A 59 5.91 -2.93 -4.67
CA LYS A 59 6.59 -3.42 -3.47
C LYS A 59 7.23 -2.28 -2.67
N ALA A 60 8.01 -1.41 -3.32
CA ALA A 60 8.66 -0.28 -2.66
C ALA A 60 7.66 0.67 -2.00
N THR A 61 6.54 0.96 -2.66
CA THR A 61 5.46 1.80 -2.12
C THR A 61 4.82 1.18 -0.87
N PHE A 62 4.54 -0.13 -0.87
CA PHE A 62 3.96 -0.79 0.31
C PHE A 62 4.97 -1.08 1.42
N MET A 63 6.26 -1.24 1.11
CA MET A 63 7.33 -1.24 2.12
C MET A 63 7.38 0.10 2.85
N ALA A 64 7.40 1.21 2.11
CA ALA A 64 7.38 2.56 2.66
C ALA A 64 6.11 2.85 3.49
N PHE A 65 4.97 2.32 3.06
CA PHE A 65 3.72 2.40 3.82
C PHE A 65 3.79 1.63 5.14
N ALA A 66 4.17 0.34 5.10
CA ALA A 66 4.24 -0.51 6.29
C ALA A 66 5.24 0.02 7.32
N ASP A 67 6.41 0.47 6.87
CA ASP A 67 7.47 1.03 7.69
C ASP A 67 7.06 2.36 8.37
N ALA A 68 6.18 3.16 7.74
CA ALA A 68 5.62 4.35 8.35
C ALA A 68 4.57 4.05 9.43
N MET A 69 3.74 3.02 9.22
CA MET A 69 2.68 2.62 10.16
C MET A 69 3.23 1.95 11.41
N ILE A 70 4.17 1.03 11.21
CA ILE A 70 4.81 0.26 12.27
C ILE A 70 6.31 0.50 12.12
N PRO A 71 6.91 1.35 12.99
CA PRO A 71 8.32 1.68 12.90
C PRO A 71 9.20 0.43 12.84
N SER A 72 10.33 0.53 12.15
CA SER A 72 11.32 -0.56 12.01
C SER A 72 11.75 -1.22 13.33
N THR A 73 11.74 -0.48 14.45
CA THR A 73 11.97 -1.03 15.80
C THR A 73 10.95 -2.09 16.24
N LEU A 74 9.76 -2.07 15.64
CA LEU A 74 8.67 -3.02 15.86
C LEU A 74 8.58 -4.10 14.77
N GLY A 75 9.41 -4.01 13.71
CA GLY A 75 9.66 -5.10 12.76
C GLY A 75 8.67 -5.25 11.61
N ALA A 76 8.06 -4.17 11.09
CA ALA A 76 7.07 -4.26 10.01
C ALA A 76 7.59 -4.99 8.75
N LEU A 77 8.78 -4.62 8.29
CA LEU A 77 9.39 -5.23 7.11
C LEU A 77 9.93 -6.63 7.40
N ASP A 78 10.37 -6.89 8.64
CA ASP A 78 10.78 -8.23 9.09
C ASP A 78 9.61 -9.21 9.04
N LEU A 79 8.40 -8.73 9.35
CA LEU A 79 7.14 -9.49 9.29
C LEU A 79 6.50 -9.49 7.89
N ARG A 80 7.14 -8.89 6.89
CA ARG A 80 6.66 -8.84 5.49
C ARG A 80 5.24 -8.28 5.37
N LEU A 81 4.92 -7.24 6.16
CA LEU A 81 3.59 -6.62 6.11
C LEU A 81 3.30 -5.97 4.75
N ASP A 82 4.33 -5.55 4.02
CA ASP A 82 4.23 -5.11 2.63
C ASP A 82 3.58 -6.19 1.75
N GLU A 83 4.02 -7.45 1.89
CA GLU A 83 3.43 -8.58 1.15
C GLU A 83 1.99 -8.88 1.60
N TYR A 84 1.71 -8.75 2.89
CA TYR A 84 0.36 -8.96 3.41
C TYR A 84 -0.62 -7.94 2.81
N ILE A 85 -0.23 -6.66 2.77
CA ILE A 85 -1.06 -5.60 2.19
C ILE A 85 -1.27 -5.85 0.70
N VAL A 86 -0.19 -6.12 -0.04
CA VAL A 86 -0.27 -6.40 -1.49
C VAL A 86 -1.19 -7.59 -1.74
N TRP A 87 -0.96 -8.72 -1.07
CA TRP A 87 -1.80 -9.91 -1.23
C TRP A 87 -3.25 -9.62 -0.88
N THR A 88 -3.51 -8.85 0.19
CA THR A 88 -4.87 -8.49 0.57
C THR A 88 -5.52 -7.63 -0.51
N LEU A 89 -4.87 -6.59 -1.03
CA LEU A 89 -5.40 -5.73 -2.10
C LEU A 89 -5.63 -6.47 -3.42
N GLU A 90 -4.82 -7.49 -3.71
CA GLU A 90 -5.00 -8.36 -4.86
C GLU A 90 -6.24 -9.26 -4.72
N HIS A 91 -6.75 -9.46 -3.50
CA HIS A 91 -7.90 -10.33 -3.19
C HIS A 91 -9.07 -9.60 -2.49
N TYR A 92 -8.98 -8.28 -2.30
CA TYR A 92 -9.87 -7.51 -1.43
C TYR A 92 -11.26 -7.33 -2.03
N VAL A 93 -11.33 -7.01 -3.33
CA VAL A 93 -12.58 -6.77 -4.04
C VAL A 93 -12.83 -7.89 -5.02
N SER A 94 -14.02 -8.47 -4.95
CA SER A 94 -14.52 -9.39 -5.95
C SER A 94 -15.88 -8.94 -6.45
N ILE A 95 -16.09 -9.07 -7.76
CA ILE A 95 -17.35 -8.75 -8.42
C ILE A 95 -17.98 -10.08 -8.83
N GLN A 96 -19.18 -10.34 -8.36
CA GLN A 96 -19.98 -11.46 -8.80
C GLN A 96 -20.66 -11.08 -10.13
N GLY A 97 -20.24 -11.74 -11.21
CA GLY A 97 -20.94 -11.72 -12.49
C GLY A 97 -21.91 -12.88 -12.63
N ASP A 98 -22.57 -12.96 -13.79
CA ASP A 98 -23.63 -13.94 -14.06
C ASP A 98 -23.18 -15.41 -13.91
N TRP A 99 -21.88 -15.69 -14.10
CA TRP A 99 -21.35 -17.06 -14.11
C TRP A 99 -20.02 -17.25 -13.36
N SER A 100 -19.44 -16.18 -12.81
CA SER A 100 -18.16 -16.27 -12.07
C SER A 100 -17.94 -15.09 -11.13
N VAL A 101 -17.13 -15.33 -10.10
CA VAL A 101 -16.59 -14.29 -9.23
C VAL A 101 -15.24 -13.86 -9.82
N LYS A 102 -15.11 -12.57 -10.14
CA LYS A 102 -13.85 -12.00 -10.65
C LYS A 102 -13.26 -11.06 -9.61
N THR A 103 -12.05 -11.36 -9.17
CA THR A 103 -11.27 -10.49 -8.30
C THR A 103 -10.74 -9.30 -9.08
N VAL A 104 -10.84 -8.11 -8.49
CA VAL A 104 -10.29 -6.87 -9.04
C VAL A 104 -9.01 -6.57 -8.26
N PRO A 105 -7.83 -6.71 -8.88
CA PRO A 105 -6.58 -6.39 -8.21
C PRO A 105 -6.49 -4.89 -7.99
N LEU A 106 -6.17 -4.47 -6.76
CA LEU A 106 -6.10 -3.06 -6.40
C LEU A 106 -4.70 -2.60 -6.01
N ALA A 107 -3.69 -3.48 -5.89
CA ALA A 107 -2.40 -3.08 -5.33
C ALA A 107 -1.71 -2.02 -6.21
N ALA A 108 -1.70 -2.22 -7.53
CA ALA A 108 -1.09 -1.28 -8.48
C ALA A 108 -1.78 0.10 -8.45
N GLN A 109 -3.11 0.12 -8.52
CA GLN A 109 -3.89 1.36 -8.52
C GLN A 109 -3.81 2.07 -7.16
N THR A 110 -3.71 1.31 -6.08
CA THR A 110 -3.54 1.86 -4.72
C THR A 110 -2.16 2.49 -4.57
N ALA A 111 -1.10 1.88 -5.13
CA ALA A 111 0.23 2.51 -5.17
C ALA A 111 0.19 3.84 -5.95
N GLN A 112 -0.52 3.89 -7.08
CA GLN A 112 -0.68 5.12 -7.87
C GLN A 112 -1.40 6.23 -7.12
N ILE A 113 -2.52 5.95 -6.41
CA ILE A 113 -3.22 7.03 -5.67
C ILE A 113 -2.34 7.58 -4.54
N LEU A 114 -1.52 6.73 -3.90
CA LEU A 114 -0.56 7.17 -2.89
C LEU A 114 0.49 8.10 -3.50
N ASP A 115 1.03 7.75 -4.67
CA ASP A 115 1.96 8.60 -5.40
C ASP A 115 1.36 9.92 -5.87
N ILE A 116 0.12 9.92 -6.34
CA ILE A 116 -0.59 11.15 -6.74
C ILE A 116 -0.75 12.07 -5.54
N ALA A 117 -1.17 11.54 -4.39
CA ALA A 117 -1.32 12.31 -3.17
C ALA A 117 0.03 12.86 -2.68
N ALA A 118 1.08 12.05 -2.73
CA ALA A 118 2.44 12.47 -2.37
C ALA A 118 2.97 13.56 -3.32
N PHE A 119 2.76 13.40 -4.62
CA PHE A 119 3.13 14.41 -5.61
C PHE A 119 2.41 15.74 -5.35
N GLN A 120 1.10 15.70 -5.08
CA GLN A 120 0.33 16.89 -4.73
C GLN A 120 0.85 17.55 -3.45
N LEU A 121 1.20 16.76 -2.42
CA LEU A 121 1.81 17.27 -1.19
C LEU A 121 3.13 17.99 -1.47
N ILE A 122 4.01 17.39 -2.29
CA ILE A 122 5.32 17.95 -2.63
C ILE A 122 5.18 19.24 -3.43
N VAL A 123 4.36 19.25 -4.49
CA VAL A 123 4.13 20.44 -5.32
C VAL A 123 3.47 21.57 -4.52
N SER A 124 2.66 21.24 -3.50
CA SER A 124 2.07 22.25 -2.62
C SER A 124 3.06 22.89 -1.63
N GLY A 125 4.32 22.42 -1.58
CA GLY A 125 5.35 22.93 -0.68
C GLY A 125 5.08 22.66 0.80
N LYS A 126 4.22 21.68 1.12
CA LYS A 126 3.80 21.33 2.48
C LYS A 126 4.62 20.19 3.11
N VAL A 127 5.54 19.61 2.35
CA VAL A 127 6.47 18.58 2.86
C VAL A 127 7.38 19.18 3.92
N LYS A 128 7.54 18.45 5.03
CA LYS A 128 8.41 18.86 6.16
C LYS A 128 9.86 18.50 5.92
N VAL A 129 10.10 17.40 5.20
CA VAL A 129 11.43 16.89 4.87
C VAL A 129 11.55 16.71 3.36
N PRO A 130 12.70 17.08 2.75
CA PRO A 130 12.94 16.83 1.33
C PRO A 130 12.76 15.33 0.98
N PRO A 131 12.07 14.99 -0.13
CA PRO A 131 11.92 13.60 -0.54
C PRO A 131 13.27 12.92 -0.79
N ASP A 132 13.44 11.72 -0.24
CA ASP A 132 14.61 10.87 -0.43
C ASP A 132 14.29 9.65 -1.30
N PHE A 133 14.70 9.72 -2.56
CA PHE A 133 14.53 8.63 -3.53
C PHE A 133 15.57 7.50 -3.37
N SER A 134 16.53 7.62 -2.46
CA SER A 134 17.56 6.59 -2.27
C SER A 134 17.13 5.45 -1.35
N THR A 135 16.26 5.72 -0.36
CA THR A 135 15.77 4.71 0.59
C THR A 135 14.94 3.61 -0.11
N TYR A 136 14.08 3.99 -1.05
CA TYR A 136 13.23 3.08 -1.83
C TYR A 136 13.37 3.39 -3.34
N PRO A 137 14.47 2.96 -3.99
CA PRO A 137 14.85 3.44 -5.32
C PRO A 137 13.89 3.04 -6.45
N ASP A 138 13.16 1.93 -6.27
CA ASP A 138 12.15 1.47 -7.22
C ASP A 138 10.78 2.14 -7.01
N GLY A 139 10.60 2.88 -5.90
CA GLY A 139 9.35 3.50 -5.51
C GLY A 139 9.07 4.84 -6.19
N GLY A 140 7.85 5.34 -5.99
CA GLY A 140 7.43 6.65 -6.49
C GLY A 140 7.56 7.76 -5.44
N PRO A 141 6.95 8.94 -5.73
CA PRO A 141 6.90 10.08 -4.82
C PRO A 141 6.47 9.70 -3.40
N PHE A 142 5.52 8.77 -3.22
CA PHE A 142 5.08 8.37 -1.88
C PHE A 142 6.17 7.66 -1.08
N ALA A 143 6.90 6.75 -1.73
CA ALA A 143 7.98 6.02 -1.07
C ALA A 143 9.14 6.94 -0.65
N ALA A 144 9.38 8.00 -1.43
CA ALA A 144 10.42 8.99 -1.17
C ALA A 144 10.09 9.96 -0.01
N LEU A 145 8.82 10.07 0.40
CA LEU A 145 8.44 10.93 1.53
C LEU A 145 9.02 10.40 2.86
N SER A 146 9.26 11.32 3.80
CA SER A 146 9.53 10.95 5.20
C SER A 146 8.32 10.24 5.82
N PRO A 147 8.48 9.43 6.88
CA PRO A 147 7.35 8.76 7.53
C PRO A 147 6.21 9.71 7.93
N VAL A 148 6.55 10.91 8.42
CA VAL A 148 5.55 11.93 8.80
C VAL A 148 4.82 12.47 7.57
N ASP A 149 5.54 12.78 6.49
CA ASP A 149 4.92 13.30 5.26
C ASP A 149 4.08 12.24 4.53
N ARG A 150 4.39 10.94 4.68
CA ARG A 150 3.52 9.86 4.18
C ARG A 150 2.14 9.90 4.83
N PHE A 151 2.06 10.16 6.15
CA PHE A 151 0.76 10.34 6.83
C PHE A 151 0.02 11.58 6.33
N GLU A 152 0.72 12.67 6.00
CA GLU A 152 0.10 13.86 5.40
C GLU A 152 -0.47 13.54 4.01
N ALA A 153 0.27 12.79 3.17
CA ALA A 153 -0.22 12.34 1.87
C ALA A 153 -1.46 11.43 2.00
N ILE A 154 -1.45 10.50 2.97
CA ILE A 154 -2.61 9.66 3.29
C ILE A 154 -3.81 10.51 3.74
N SER A 155 -3.57 11.54 4.56
CA SER A 155 -4.59 12.48 5.03
C SER A 155 -5.24 13.25 3.88
N LEU A 156 -4.50 13.61 2.83
CA LEU A 156 -5.07 14.22 1.63
C LEU A 156 -6.09 13.28 0.96
N LEU A 157 -5.80 11.98 0.88
CA LEU A 157 -6.72 10.99 0.31
C LEU A 157 -7.94 10.76 1.21
N ASP A 158 -7.74 10.60 2.52
CA ASP A 158 -8.82 10.31 3.47
C ASP A 158 -9.82 11.49 3.57
N ASN A 159 -9.31 12.72 3.48
CA ASN A 159 -10.11 13.94 3.45
C ASN A 159 -10.63 14.31 2.06
N ILE A 160 -10.31 13.55 1.01
CA ILE A 160 -10.69 13.82 -0.39
C ILE A 160 -10.25 15.24 -0.81
N GLN A 161 -9.03 15.59 -0.42
CA GLN A 161 -8.34 16.82 -0.82
C GLN A 161 -7.48 16.63 -2.06
N VAL A 162 -7.53 15.45 -2.68
CA VAL A 162 -6.93 15.16 -3.98
C VAL A 162 -7.95 15.40 -5.11
N ASP A 163 -7.45 15.75 -6.29
CA ASP A 163 -8.28 15.78 -7.49
C ASP A 163 -8.68 14.34 -7.88
N LEU A 164 -9.99 14.07 -7.90
CA LEU A 164 -10.53 12.74 -8.19
C LEU A 164 -10.51 12.39 -9.68
N GLU A 165 -10.43 13.39 -10.57
CA GLU A 165 -10.45 13.16 -12.01
C GLU A 165 -9.13 12.56 -12.50
N VAL A 166 -8.03 12.91 -11.82
CA VAL A 166 -6.68 12.44 -12.16
C VAL A 166 -6.35 11.06 -11.59
N LEU A 167 -7.18 10.54 -10.66
CA LEU A 167 -6.96 9.20 -10.11
C LEU A 167 -7.13 8.11 -11.19
N PRO A 168 -6.42 6.99 -11.07
CA PRO A 168 -6.59 5.83 -11.96
C PRO A 168 -7.95 5.16 -11.74
N TYR A 169 -8.45 4.46 -12.75
CA TYR A 169 -9.55 3.51 -12.55
C TYR A 169 -9.09 2.40 -11.57
N PRO A 170 -9.91 1.93 -10.60
CA PRO A 170 -11.33 2.26 -10.37
C PRO A 170 -11.59 3.45 -9.42
N PHE A 171 -10.56 4.16 -8.98
CA PHE A 171 -10.66 5.28 -8.02
C PHE A 171 -11.13 6.60 -8.64
N ARG A 172 -10.95 6.76 -9.96
CA ARG A 172 -11.36 7.96 -10.70
C ARG A 172 -12.81 8.34 -10.38
N ASN A 173 -13.01 9.57 -9.93
CA ASN A 173 -14.33 10.11 -9.57
C ASN A 173 -15.12 9.25 -8.56
N ASN A 174 -14.44 8.43 -7.76
CA ASN A 174 -15.05 7.53 -6.79
C ASN A 174 -14.49 7.78 -5.39
N ALA A 175 -14.90 8.89 -4.79
CA ALA A 175 -14.48 9.28 -3.44
C ALA A 175 -14.78 8.20 -2.39
N GLY A 176 -15.89 7.48 -2.53
CA GLY A 176 -16.27 6.40 -1.61
C GLY A 176 -15.28 5.25 -1.63
N LEU A 177 -14.85 4.82 -2.82
CA LEU A 177 -13.84 3.76 -2.96
C LEU A 177 -12.47 4.22 -2.47
N VAL A 178 -12.07 5.46 -2.76
CA VAL A 178 -10.81 6.04 -2.24
C VAL A 178 -10.80 5.99 -0.71
N LYS A 179 -11.83 6.54 -0.06
CA LYS A 179 -11.93 6.48 1.41
C LYS A 179 -11.92 5.06 1.94
N ASN A 180 -12.70 4.16 1.33
CA ASN A 180 -12.77 2.77 1.77
C ASN A 180 -11.40 2.10 1.74
N VAL A 181 -10.68 2.18 0.62
CA VAL A 181 -9.37 1.54 0.49
C VAL A 181 -8.35 2.18 1.42
N VAL A 182 -8.28 3.51 1.47
CA VAL A 182 -7.31 4.24 2.32
C VAL A 182 -7.53 3.96 3.81
N SER A 183 -8.79 3.98 4.27
CA SER A 183 -9.14 3.57 5.63
C SER A 183 -8.80 2.10 5.89
N SER A 184 -9.00 1.21 4.90
CA SER A 184 -8.73 -0.21 5.05
C SER A 184 -7.23 -0.52 5.08
N LEU A 185 -6.36 0.26 4.41
CA LEU A 185 -4.91 0.04 4.43
C LEU A 185 -4.34 0.07 5.86
N HIS A 186 -4.78 1.00 6.70
CA HIS A 186 -4.41 1.04 8.11
C HIS A 186 -4.83 -0.24 8.84
N GLN A 187 -6.07 -0.69 8.60
CA GLN A 187 -6.60 -1.90 9.21
C GLN A 187 -5.84 -3.14 8.74
N MET A 188 -5.50 -3.22 7.45
CA MET A 188 -4.71 -4.31 6.88
C MET A 188 -3.34 -4.41 7.54
N VAL A 189 -2.64 -3.30 7.77
CA VAL A 189 -1.37 -3.33 8.51
C VAL A 189 -1.55 -3.90 9.91
N MET A 190 -2.56 -3.43 10.64
CA MET A 190 -2.81 -3.90 12.01
C MET A 190 -3.22 -5.37 12.03
N PHE A 191 -4.06 -5.81 11.09
CA PHE A 191 -4.44 -7.22 10.96
C PHE A 191 -3.24 -8.09 10.64
N GLY A 192 -2.44 -7.74 9.63
CA GLY A 192 -1.23 -8.49 9.29
C GLY A 192 -0.23 -8.56 10.44
N TYR A 193 -0.06 -7.46 11.18
CA TYR A 193 0.81 -7.44 12.35
C TYR A 193 0.29 -8.38 13.44
N TYR A 194 -0.95 -8.21 13.90
CA TYR A 194 -1.47 -8.94 15.05
C TYR A 194 -1.96 -10.37 14.76
N SER A 195 -2.14 -10.76 13.50
CA SER A 195 -2.70 -12.07 13.14
C SER A 195 -1.70 -13.23 13.14
N GLU A 196 -0.41 -12.97 13.43
CA GLU A 196 0.67 -13.95 13.24
C GLU A 196 0.74 -14.49 11.80
N TRP A 197 0.29 -13.71 10.81
CA TRP A 197 0.21 -14.14 9.41
C TRP A 197 1.58 -14.61 8.88
N PHE A 198 2.64 -13.90 9.27
CA PHE A 198 4.00 -14.24 8.90
C PHE A 198 4.44 -15.63 9.42
N SER A 199 3.85 -16.11 10.52
CA SER A 199 4.20 -17.40 11.11
C SER A 199 3.70 -18.60 10.29
N PHE A 200 2.80 -18.39 9.32
CA PHE A 200 2.40 -19.42 8.36
C PHE A 200 3.47 -19.75 7.31
N GLY A 201 4.60 -19.04 7.31
CA GLY A 201 5.76 -19.36 6.47
C GLY A 201 5.38 -19.39 4.99
N SER A 202 5.70 -20.48 4.30
CA SER A 202 5.44 -20.68 2.87
C SER A 202 3.94 -20.70 2.53
N THR A 203 3.09 -21.14 3.46
CA THR A 203 1.64 -21.24 3.25
C THR A 203 0.87 -19.93 3.45
N ARG A 204 1.53 -18.85 3.89
CA ARG A 204 0.87 -17.57 4.22
C ARG A 204 0.08 -16.92 3.06
N LEU A 205 0.45 -17.21 1.81
CA LEU A 205 -0.22 -16.71 0.61
C LEU A 205 -1.25 -17.70 0.03
N ALA A 206 -1.44 -18.87 0.66
CA ALA A 206 -2.40 -19.87 0.23
C ALA A 206 -3.83 -19.50 0.68
N TYR A 207 -4.81 -20.30 0.26
CA TYR A 207 -6.16 -20.22 0.82
C TYR A 207 -6.20 -20.69 2.30
N PRO A 208 -7.13 -20.18 3.13
CA PRO A 208 -7.14 -20.44 4.57
C PRO A 208 -7.10 -21.92 4.98
N GLU A 209 -7.73 -22.82 4.22
CA GLU A 209 -7.72 -24.27 4.48
C GLU A 209 -6.31 -24.90 4.37
N ASN A 210 -5.40 -24.23 3.67
CA ASN A 210 -4.05 -24.68 3.43
C ASN A 210 -3.01 -24.03 4.36
N TYR A 211 -3.43 -23.15 5.27
CA TYR A 211 -2.52 -22.55 6.25
C TYR A 211 -1.93 -23.60 7.19
N ARG A 212 -0.61 -23.54 7.35
CA ARG A 212 0.18 -24.37 8.26
C ARG A 212 1.11 -23.47 9.05
N LEU A 213 1.13 -23.64 10.37
CA LEU A 213 2.06 -22.90 11.22
C LEU A 213 3.46 -23.50 11.03
N GLU A 214 4.33 -22.76 10.33
CA GLU A 214 5.68 -23.21 9.98
C GLU A 214 6.76 -22.50 10.80
N ARG A 215 6.41 -21.42 11.49
CA ARG A 215 7.32 -20.63 12.32
C ARG A 215 6.71 -20.40 13.70
N HIS A 216 7.59 -20.06 14.64
CA HIS A 216 7.18 -19.66 15.98
C HIS A 216 6.34 -18.38 15.93
N ARG A 217 5.42 -18.23 16.90
CA ARG A 217 4.51 -17.08 16.98
C ARG A 217 5.24 -15.94 17.65
N PHE A 218 5.60 -14.94 16.86
CA PHE A 218 6.54 -13.92 17.28
C PHE A 218 5.93 -12.97 18.32
N ILE A 219 4.71 -12.49 18.06
CA ILE A 219 4.06 -11.53 18.97
C ILE A 219 3.62 -12.23 20.24
N TRP A 220 3.08 -13.44 20.14
CA TRP A 220 2.61 -14.18 21.31
C TRP A 220 3.75 -14.47 22.29
N GLU A 221 4.90 -14.91 21.79
CA GLU A 221 6.08 -15.17 22.62
C GLU A 221 6.61 -13.87 23.24
N ARG A 222 6.71 -12.78 22.47
CA ARG A 222 7.16 -11.49 22.97
C ARG A 222 6.24 -10.93 24.07
N LEU A 223 4.93 -11.16 23.95
CA LEU A 223 3.95 -10.70 24.93
C LEU A 223 3.73 -11.69 26.09
N ASN A 224 4.44 -12.83 26.09
CA ASN A 224 4.16 -13.95 26.99
C ASN A 224 2.66 -14.32 26.99
N TYR A 225 2.01 -14.21 25.83
CA TYR A 225 0.60 -14.52 25.66
C TYR A 225 0.46 -16.05 25.59
N PRO A 226 -0.32 -16.67 26.50
CA PRO A 226 -0.44 -18.14 26.59
C PRO A 226 -1.21 -18.76 25.41
N GLY A 227 -1.64 -17.94 24.45
CA GLY A 227 -2.54 -18.33 23.37
C GLY A 227 -4.01 -18.30 23.78
N PRO A 228 -4.93 -18.62 22.84
CA PRO A 228 -6.35 -18.72 23.11
C PRO A 228 -6.60 -19.65 24.28
N SER A 229 -7.17 -19.10 25.36
CA SER A 229 -7.65 -19.92 26.46
C SER A 229 -8.79 -20.81 25.96
N PHE A 230 -8.88 -22.02 26.47
CA PHE A 230 -10.07 -22.84 26.27
C PHE A 230 -11.25 -22.15 26.95
N GLY A 231 -12.06 -21.40 26.20
CA GLY A 231 -13.17 -20.60 26.73
C GLY A 231 -14.15 -21.39 27.60
N TYR A 232 -14.27 -22.71 27.40
CA TYR A 232 -15.07 -23.58 28.28
C TYR A 232 -14.56 -23.68 29.71
N ARG A 233 -13.30 -23.29 30.00
CA ARG A 233 -12.74 -23.24 31.37
C ARG A 233 -13.00 -21.91 32.06
N ALA A 234 -13.25 -20.82 31.32
CA ALA A 234 -13.49 -19.49 31.89
C ALA A 234 -14.86 -19.39 32.62
N LEU A 235 -15.79 -20.30 32.32
CA LEU A 235 -17.12 -20.38 32.96
C LEU A 235 -17.32 -21.60 33.89
N ARG A 236 -16.30 -22.42 34.18
CA ARG A 236 -16.49 -23.67 34.95
C ARG A 236 -16.03 -23.62 36.40
N GLY A 237 -16.32 -22.51 37.07
CA GLY A 237 -16.34 -22.41 38.53
C GLY A 237 -17.67 -21.92 39.09
N PHE A 238 -18.58 -21.44 38.23
CA PHE A 238 -19.91 -21.00 38.64
C PHE A 238 -20.95 -21.99 38.12
N LEU A 239 -21.65 -22.65 39.04
CA LEU A 239 -22.88 -23.35 38.72
C LEU A 239 -23.91 -22.31 38.29
N VAL A 240 -24.43 -22.44 37.07
CA VAL A 240 -25.60 -21.68 36.64
C VAL A 240 -26.80 -22.33 37.31
N ASP A 241 -27.28 -21.74 38.42
CA ASP A 241 -28.39 -22.32 39.17
C ASP A 241 -29.74 -22.18 38.45
N LYS A 242 -29.95 -21.08 37.71
CA LYS A 242 -31.11 -20.89 36.81
C LYS A 242 -30.75 -19.99 35.64
N PHE A 243 -31.18 -20.40 34.45
CA PHE A 243 -31.17 -19.62 33.23
C PHE A 243 -32.64 -19.33 32.84
N SER A 244 -32.97 -18.07 32.57
CA SER A 244 -34.27 -17.67 32.02
C SER A 244 -34.05 -16.88 30.75
N GLU A 245 -34.73 -17.28 29.67
CA GLU A 245 -34.83 -16.52 28.41
C GLU A 245 -35.85 -15.38 28.51
#